data_AF-A0A1B8NXM3-F1
#
_entry.id   AF-A0A1B8NXM3-F1
#
_cell.length_a   1.000
_cell.length_b   1.000
_cell.length_c   1.000
_cell.angle_alpha   90.00
_cell.angle_beta   90.00
_cell.angle_gamma   90.00
#
_symmetry.space_group_name_H-M   'P 1'
#
loop_
_entity.id
_entity.type
_entity.pdbx_description
1 polymer ?
#
loop_
_entity_poly.entity_id
_entity_poly.type
_entity_poly.pdbx_seq_one_letter_code
_entity_poly.pdbx_strand_id
1 'polypeptide(L)'
;MFAGRLVRVVQVIRLLRAIKSLHMIWRLLFRNRAKGFFVSVTTATLLLVAFGSMTILMVEGPNPESSIDTAEEALWWAFVTVTTVGYGDYYPITTLGRIVAAMLMVAGVGMFGSFAAYVGSLFVEEQDDENARQHRASRELIRDLYGEIQALRQEVAALRDERDPPSGER
;
A
#
# COMPACT_ATOMS: atom_id res chain seq x y z
N MET A 1 -1.68 9.29 45.60
CA MET A 1 -1.59 7.87 45.14
C MET A 1 -2.67 7.42 44.12
N PHE A 2 -3.74 8.19 43.84
CA PHE A 2 -4.78 7.77 42.88
C PHE A 2 -4.52 8.18 41.40
N ALA A 3 -3.67 9.19 41.16
CA ALA A 3 -3.38 9.68 39.80
C ALA A 3 -2.63 8.68 38.91
N GLY A 4 -1.60 8.00 39.44
CA GLY A 4 -0.78 7.04 38.66
C GLY A 4 -1.51 5.75 38.24
N ARG A 5 -2.60 5.38 38.92
CA ARG A 5 -3.46 4.24 38.52
C ARG A 5 -4.43 4.63 37.40
N LEU A 6 -4.97 5.85 37.43
CA LEU A 6 -5.86 6.35 36.40
C LEU A 6 -5.12 6.53 35.06
N VAL A 7 -3.86 6.96 35.08
CA VAL A 7 -3.01 6.99 33.88
C VAL A 7 -2.87 5.60 33.28
N ARG A 8 -2.59 4.55 34.07
CA ARG A 8 -2.53 3.15 33.59
C ARG A 8 -3.83 2.64 32.96
N VAL A 9 -4.98 3.00 33.51
CA VAL A 9 -6.28 2.57 32.96
C VAL A 9 -6.59 3.31 31.65
N VAL A 10 -6.29 4.60 31.56
CA VAL A 10 -6.36 5.35 30.30
C VAL A 10 -5.39 4.77 29.27
N GLN A 11 -4.24 4.27 29.71
CA GLN A 11 -3.24 3.65 28.84
C GLN A 11 -3.74 2.35 28.19
N VAL A 12 -4.35 1.45 28.96
CA VAL A 12 -4.90 0.17 28.45
C VAL A 12 -6.14 0.39 27.56
N ILE A 13 -6.98 1.37 27.88
CA ILE A 13 -8.16 1.72 27.06
C ILE A 13 -7.75 2.26 25.68
N ARG A 14 -6.62 2.99 25.59
CA ARG A 14 -6.07 3.45 24.29
C ARG A 14 -5.49 2.30 23.46
N LEU A 15 -4.85 1.32 24.10
CA LEU A 15 -4.37 0.11 23.42
C LEU A 15 -5.53 -0.72 22.83
N LEU A 16 -6.62 -0.88 23.59
CA LEU A 16 -7.86 -1.51 23.09
C LEU A 16 -8.49 -0.72 21.93
N ARG A 17 -8.42 0.61 21.95
CA ARG A 17 -8.82 1.44 20.80
C ARG A 17 -7.93 1.20 19.58
N ALA A 18 -6.61 1.12 19.73
CA ALA A 18 -5.69 0.86 18.61
C ALA A 18 -5.98 -0.48 17.90
N ILE A 19 -6.30 -1.52 18.67
CA ILE A 19 -6.74 -2.83 18.12
C ILE A 19 -8.07 -2.70 17.38
N LYS A 20 -9.01 -1.91 17.90
CA LYS A 20 -10.28 -1.61 17.21
C LYS A 20 -10.07 -0.82 15.91
N SER A 21 -9.08 0.07 15.89
CA SER A 21 -8.70 0.84 14.70
C SER A 21 -8.12 -0.04 13.60
N LEU A 22 -7.35 -1.08 13.94
CA LEU A 22 -6.88 -2.08 12.98
C LEU A 22 -8.07 -2.79 12.29
N HIS A 23 -9.11 -3.09 13.06
CA HIS A 23 -10.36 -3.68 12.55
C HIS A 23 -11.19 -2.67 11.73
N MET A 24 -11.10 -1.37 12.03
CA MET A 24 -11.78 -0.29 11.28
C MET A 24 -11.07 0.03 9.96
N ILE A 25 -9.75 0.00 9.94
CA ILE A 25 -8.92 0.08 8.72
C ILE A 25 -9.31 -1.04 7.75
N TRP A 26 -9.51 -2.26 8.27
CA TRP A 26 -10.04 -3.41 7.52
C TRP A 26 -11.40 -3.12 6.85
N ARG A 27 -12.28 -2.36 7.50
CA ARG A 27 -13.61 -1.99 6.98
C ARG A 27 -13.59 -0.86 5.94
N LEU A 28 -12.65 0.08 6.05
CA LEU A 28 -12.52 1.22 5.14
C LEU A 28 -11.77 0.84 3.85
N LEU A 29 -10.84 -0.11 3.94
CA LEU A 29 -10.11 -0.71 2.81
C LEU A 29 -11.04 -1.30 1.73
N PHE A 30 -12.21 -1.81 2.12
CA PHE A 30 -13.07 -2.61 1.23
C PHE A 30 -14.06 -1.82 0.34
N ARG A 31 -14.09 -0.48 0.38
CA ARG A 31 -15.13 0.29 -0.34
C ARG A 31 -14.61 1.15 -1.51
N ASN A 32 -13.39 1.70 -1.47
CA ASN A 32 -12.85 2.57 -2.54
C ASN A 32 -11.31 2.54 -2.56
N ARG A 33 -10.68 2.13 -3.67
CA ARG A 33 -9.20 1.98 -3.76
C ARG A 33 -8.42 3.27 -3.45
N ALA A 34 -8.78 4.40 -4.06
CA ALA A 34 -8.01 5.64 -3.91
C ALA A 34 -8.28 6.39 -2.59
N LYS A 35 -9.56 6.66 -2.27
CA LYS A 35 -9.93 7.31 -1.00
C LYS A 35 -9.59 6.45 0.22
N GLY A 36 -9.64 5.13 0.09
CA GLY A 36 -9.27 4.19 1.14
C GLY A 36 -7.79 4.25 1.49
N PHE A 37 -6.90 4.44 0.50
CA PHE A 37 -5.45 4.51 0.72
C PHE A 37 -5.04 5.75 1.52
N PHE A 38 -5.44 6.96 1.10
CA PHE A 38 -5.05 8.18 1.83
C PHE A 38 -5.61 8.22 3.27
N VAL A 39 -6.84 7.75 3.45
CA VAL A 39 -7.47 7.68 4.78
C VAL A 39 -6.78 6.62 5.66
N SER A 40 -6.41 5.47 5.09
CA SER A 40 -5.73 4.41 5.85
C SER A 40 -4.32 4.81 6.25
N VAL A 41 -3.54 5.41 5.34
CA VAL A 41 -2.20 5.94 5.61
C VAL A 41 -2.29 7.00 6.70
N THR A 42 -3.11 8.05 6.54
CA THR A 42 -3.24 9.12 7.56
C THR A 42 -3.62 8.55 8.93
N THR A 43 -4.59 7.63 8.97
CA THR A 43 -5.02 7.00 10.22
C THR A 43 -3.91 6.15 10.83
N ALA A 44 -3.19 5.37 10.02
CA ALA A 44 -2.07 4.55 10.48
C ALA A 44 -0.92 5.41 11.01
N THR A 45 -0.61 6.56 10.41
CA THR A 45 0.44 7.47 10.89
C THR A 45 0.07 8.00 12.27
N LEU A 46 -1.17 8.47 12.45
CA LEU A 46 -1.65 9.00 13.73
C LEU A 46 -1.60 7.93 14.83
N LEU A 47 -1.98 6.68 14.50
CA LEU A 47 -1.90 5.57 15.45
C LEU A 47 -0.46 5.22 15.79
N LEU A 48 0.43 5.20 14.80
CA LEU A 48 1.84 4.87 14.99
C LEU A 48 2.54 5.91 15.87
N VAL A 49 2.30 7.21 15.61
CA VAL A 49 2.82 8.31 16.42
C VAL A 49 2.27 8.26 17.84
N ALA A 50 0.94 8.07 18.00
CA ALA A 50 0.33 7.98 19.32
C ALA A 50 0.85 6.77 20.12
N PHE A 51 1.02 5.62 19.47
CA PHE A 51 1.55 4.41 20.11
C PHE A 51 3.03 4.53 20.45
N GLY A 52 3.84 5.07 19.53
CA GLY A 52 5.28 5.30 19.72
C GLY A 52 5.55 6.27 20.86
N SER A 53 4.89 7.43 20.85
CA SER A 53 4.96 8.44 21.91
C SER A 53 4.59 7.86 23.28
N MET A 54 3.55 7.06 23.32
CA MET A 54 3.06 6.50 24.57
C MET A 54 3.95 5.39 25.13
N THR A 55 4.47 4.53 24.26
CA THR A 55 5.36 3.43 24.66
C THR A 55 6.71 3.99 25.09
N ILE A 56 7.26 4.97 24.37
CA ILE A 56 8.56 5.56 24.71
C ILE A 56 8.50 6.28 26.05
N LEU A 57 7.44 7.04 26.32
CA LEU A 57 7.26 7.74 27.59
C LEU A 57 7.14 6.76 28.78
N MET A 58 6.51 5.61 28.56
CA MET A 58 6.40 4.58 29.60
C MET A 58 7.73 3.91 29.93
N VAL A 59 8.63 3.81 28.94
CA VAL A 59 9.93 3.14 29.07
C VAL A 59 11.02 4.10 29.54
N GLU A 60 11.06 5.31 28.98
CA GLU A 60 12.09 6.32 29.25
C GLU A 60 11.71 7.26 30.41
N GLY A 61 10.43 7.57 30.61
CA GLY A 61 9.99 8.51 31.65
C GLY A 61 10.35 8.14 33.11
N PRO A 62 10.57 6.87 33.49
CA PRO A 62 11.12 6.53 34.80
C PRO A 62 12.62 6.83 34.97
N ASN A 63 13.35 7.11 33.89
CA ASN A 63 14.80 7.31 33.91
C ASN A 63 15.16 8.80 34.03
N PRO A 64 15.82 9.26 35.11
CA PRO A 64 16.18 10.67 35.30
C PRO A 64 17.17 11.23 34.29
N GLU A 65 17.89 10.37 33.56
CA GLU A 65 18.85 10.78 32.53
C GLU A 65 18.20 10.88 31.13
N SER A 66 16.91 10.54 31.01
CA SER A 66 16.16 10.61 29.77
C SER A 66 15.94 12.06 29.35
N SER A 67 16.04 12.34 28.05
CA SER A 67 15.57 13.61 27.49
C SER A 67 14.05 13.62 27.31
N ILE A 68 13.39 12.45 27.33
CA ILE A 68 11.95 12.26 27.11
C ILE A 68 11.27 12.08 28.47
N ASP A 69 10.78 13.17 29.04
CA ASP A 69 10.15 13.22 30.36
C ASP A 69 8.67 13.58 30.29
N THR A 70 8.27 14.37 29.29
CA THR A 70 6.89 14.82 29.12
C THR A 70 6.19 14.17 27.93
N ALA A 71 4.85 14.15 27.97
CA ALA A 71 4.06 13.60 26.87
C ALA A 71 4.21 14.41 25.57
N GLU A 72 4.52 15.70 25.67
CA GLU A 72 4.72 16.59 24.52
C GLU A 72 6.04 16.25 23.81
N GLU A 73 7.11 16.04 24.57
CA GLU A 73 8.43 15.62 24.06
C GLU A 73 8.35 14.23 23.41
N ALA A 74 7.67 13.29 24.06
CA ALA A 74 7.48 11.95 23.51
C ALA A 74 6.66 11.98 22.20
N LEU A 75 5.65 12.86 22.12
CA LEU A 75 4.85 13.05 20.90
C LEU A 75 5.67 13.67 19.77
N TRP A 76 6.44 14.71 20.07
CA TRP A 76 7.35 15.36 19.13
C TRP A 76 8.39 14.37 18.61
N TRP A 77 9.05 13.64 19.50
CA TRP A 77 10.02 12.59 19.15
C TRP A 77 9.41 11.54 18.22
N ALA A 78 8.22 11.03 18.55
CA ALA A 78 7.56 10.02 17.73
C ALA A 78 7.21 10.57 16.34
N PHE A 79 6.77 11.82 16.25
CA PHE A 79 6.46 12.47 14.97
C PHE A 79 7.70 12.62 14.11
N VAL A 80 8.77 13.18 14.66
CA VAL A 80 10.08 13.40 14.01
C VAL A 80 10.74 12.08 13.59
N THR A 81 10.56 11.02 14.38
CA THR A 81 11.09 9.68 14.08
C THR A 81 10.30 8.99 12.97
N VAL A 82 8.97 9.03 13.03
CA VAL A 82 8.10 8.43 12.00
C VAL A 82 8.29 9.13 10.66
N THR A 83 8.46 10.45 10.65
CA THR A 83 8.76 11.22 9.43
C THR A 83 10.22 11.09 8.97
N THR A 84 11.05 10.33 9.68
CA THR A 84 12.47 10.09 9.39
C THR A 84 13.34 11.36 9.40
N VAL A 85 12.89 12.43 10.06
CA VAL A 85 13.65 13.70 10.18
C VAL A 85 14.78 13.56 11.20
N GLY A 86 14.49 13.05 12.40
CA GLY A 86 15.49 12.72 13.41
C GLY A 86 16.38 13.89 13.87
N TYR A 87 15.80 14.98 14.41
CA TYR A 87 16.57 16.13 14.90
C TYR A 87 17.61 15.78 15.97
N GLY A 88 17.37 14.74 16.77
CA GLY A 88 18.28 14.28 17.83
C GLY A 88 18.23 15.11 19.11
N ASP A 89 17.27 16.02 19.22
CA ASP A 89 16.92 16.76 20.43
C ASP A 89 16.37 15.85 21.54
N TYR A 90 15.61 14.83 21.15
CA TYR A 90 15.10 13.78 22.03
C TYR A 90 15.47 12.41 21.49
N TYR A 91 15.90 11.49 22.36
CA TYR A 91 16.21 10.12 21.96
C TYR A 91 16.17 9.14 23.15
N PRO A 92 15.80 7.87 22.93
CA PRO A 92 15.82 6.88 23.99
C PRO A 92 17.23 6.46 24.35
N ILE A 93 17.51 6.44 25.66
CA ILE A 93 18.78 6.01 26.20
C ILE A 93 18.71 4.59 26.76
N THR A 94 17.52 4.10 27.14
CA THR A 94 17.35 2.74 27.65
C THR A 94 17.41 1.70 26.54
N THR A 95 17.81 0.48 26.90
CA THR A 95 17.86 -0.64 25.95
C THR A 95 16.47 -0.95 25.38
N LEU A 96 15.43 -0.93 26.22
CA LEU A 96 14.06 -1.17 25.79
C LEU A 96 13.55 -0.02 24.89
N GLY A 97 13.88 1.24 25.22
CA GLY A 97 13.50 2.39 24.41
C GLY A 97 14.12 2.34 23.02
N ARG A 98 15.37 1.89 22.91
CA ARG A 98 16.04 1.66 21.61
C ARG A 98 15.38 0.58 20.77
N ILE A 99 14.90 -0.51 21.40
CA ILE A 99 14.12 -1.55 20.69
C ILE A 99 12.80 -0.97 20.17
N VAL A 100 12.10 -0.18 20.98
CA VAL A 100 10.86 0.51 20.58
C VAL A 100 11.13 1.48 19.43
N ALA A 101 12.22 2.26 19.50
CA ALA A 101 12.62 3.16 18.43
C ALA A 101 12.93 2.42 17.13
N ALA A 102 13.66 1.30 17.18
CA ALA A 102 13.95 0.50 16.01
C ALA A 102 12.66 -0.01 15.33
N MET A 103 11.70 -0.50 16.12
CA MET A 103 10.39 -0.92 15.58
C MET A 103 9.62 0.27 14.97
N LEU A 104 9.66 1.44 15.62
CA LEU A 104 9.00 2.64 15.13
C LEU A 104 9.60 3.12 13.81
N MET A 105 10.93 3.09 13.68
CA MET A 105 11.65 3.46 12.46
C MET A 105 11.31 2.51 11.30
N VAL A 106 11.30 1.19 11.52
CA VAL A 106 10.93 0.20 10.49
C VAL A 106 9.49 0.45 10.02
N ALA A 107 8.56 0.70 10.95
CA ALA A 107 7.17 1.02 10.62
C ALA A 107 7.04 2.34 9.82
N GLY A 108 7.78 3.38 10.22
CA GLY A 108 7.81 4.67 9.51
C GLY A 108 8.34 4.54 8.08
N VAL A 109 9.45 3.85 7.88
CA VAL A 109 10.02 3.59 6.53
C VAL A 109 9.05 2.77 5.68
N GLY A 110 8.45 1.71 6.25
CA GLY A 110 7.47 0.90 5.53
C GLY A 110 6.25 1.70 5.07
N MET A 111 5.83 2.69 5.85
CA MET A 111 4.75 3.61 5.50
C MET A 111 5.08 4.48 4.29
N PHE A 112 6.26 5.13 4.27
CA PHE A 112 6.69 5.87 3.07
C PHE A 112 6.87 4.96 1.86
N GLY A 113 7.37 3.74 2.06
CA GLY A 113 7.45 2.73 0.99
C GLY A 113 6.09 2.40 0.39
N SER A 114 5.05 2.27 1.22
CA SER A 114 3.68 2.05 0.74
C SER A 114 3.13 3.21 -0.10
N PHE A 115 3.47 4.45 0.25
CA PHE A 115 3.08 5.62 -0.53
C PHE A 115 3.74 5.63 -1.91
N ALA A 116 5.05 5.35 -1.96
CA ALA A 116 5.77 5.20 -3.23
C ALA A 116 5.20 4.06 -4.09
N ALA A 117 4.88 2.92 -3.48
CA ALA A 117 4.27 1.79 -4.17
C ALA A 117 2.87 2.12 -4.72
N TYR A 118 2.06 2.88 -3.97
CA TYR A 118 0.75 3.34 -4.44
C TYR A 118 0.88 4.25 -5.66
N VAL A 119 1.79 5.23 -5.62
CA VAL A 119 2.08 6.08 -6.78
C VAL A 119 2.54 5.24 -7.97
N GLY A 120 3.46 4.30 -7.75
CA GLY A 120 3.90 3.36 -8.78
C GLY A 120 2.73 2.55 -9.38
N SER A 121 1.78 2.12 -8.57
CA SER A 121 0.62 1.36 -9.04
C SER A 121 -0.31 2.15 -9.97
N LEU A 122 -0.35 3.48 -9.85
CA LEU A 122 -1.14 4.33 -10.75
C LEU A 122 -0.56 4.32 -12.17
N PHE A 123 0.77 4.33 -12.31
CA PHE A 123 1.43 4.23 -13.61
C PHE A 123 1.29 2.85 -14.23
N VAL A 124 1.35 1.79 -13.41
CA VAL A 124 1.15 0.42 -13.89
C VAL A 124 -0.28 0.19 -14.39
N GLU A 125 -1.29 0.76 -13.72
CA GLU A 125 -2.69 0.65 -14.13
C GLU A 125 -2.94 1.32 -15.51
N GLU A 126 -2.34 2.47 -15.78
CA GLU A 126 -2.39 3.11 -17.11
C GLU A 126 -1.73 2.23 -18.19
N GLN A 127 -0.56 1.66 -17.90
CA GLN A 127 0.17 0.83 -18.85
C GLN A 127 -0.54 -0.51 -19.14
N ASP A 128 -1.18 -1.10 -18.13
CA ASP A 128 -1.99 -2.32 -18.30
C ASP A 128 -3.21 -2.06 -19.18
N ASP A 129 -3.87 -0.91 -19.02
CA ASP A 129 -5.01 -0.50 -19.84
C ASP A 129 -4.63 -0.29 -21.32
N GLU A 130 -3.50 0.37 -21.59
CA GLU A 130 -2.96 0.54 -22.94
C GLU A 130 -2.58 -0.78 -23.58
N ASN A 131 -1.84 -1.63 -22.85
CA ASN A 131 -1.48 -2.96 -23.31
C ASN A 131 -2.72 -3.79 -23.61
N ALA A 132 -3.75 -3.76 -22.75
CA ALA A 132 -4.99 -4.48 -22.97
C ALA A 132 -5.72 -4.01 -24.24
N ARG A 133 -5.76 -2.70 -24.51
CA ARG A 133 -6.35 -2.15 -25.75
C ARG A 133 -5.56 -2.58 -26.98
N GLN A 134 -4.23 -2.50 -26.94
CA GLN A 134 -3.36 -2.92 -28.05
C GLN A 134 -3.49 -4.42 -28.35
N HIS A 135 -3.54 -5.26 -27.33
CA HIS A 135 -3.74 -6.71 -27.48
C HIS A 135 -5.11 -7.04 -28.07
N ARG A 136 -6.17 -6.31 -27.70
CA ARG A 136 -7.50 -6.45 -28.30
C ARG A 136 -7.48 -6.09 -29.78
N ALA A 137 -6.91 -4.94 -30.13
CA ALA A 137 -6.79 -4.49 -31.53
C ALA A 137 -5.96 -5.46 -32.40
N SER A 138 -4.84 -5.97 -31.88
CA SER A 138 -4.05 -7.00 -32.58
C SER A 138 -4.84 -8.29 -32.81
N ARG A 139 -5.62 -8.74 -31.82
CA ARG A 139 -6.44 -9.96 -31.96
C ARG A 139 -7.57 -9.78 -32.96
N GLU A 140 -8.17 -8.60 -33.04
CA GLU A 140 -9.17 -8.25 -34.05
C GLU A 140 -8.55 -8.26 -35.45
N LEU A 141 -7.43 -7.56 -35.64
CA LEU A 141 -6.71 -7.56 -36.93
C LEU A 141 -6.33 -8.97 -37.39
N ILE A 142 -5.79 -9.79 -36.48
CA ILE A 142 -5.44 -11.18 -36.80
C ILE A 142 -6.68 -11.98 -37.23
N ARG A 143 -7.82 -11.81 -36.53
CA ARG A 143 -9.06 -12.51 -36.87
C ARG A 143 -9.57 -12.11 -38.26
N ASP A 144 -9.53 -10.81 -38.57
CA ASP A 144 -10.00 -10.28 -39.86
C ASP A 144 -9.11 -10.78 -41.01
N LEU A 145 -7.78 -10.73 -40.84
CA LEU A 145 -6.83 -11.28 -41.82
C LEU A 145 -7.05 -12.78 -42.06
N TYR A 146 -7.31 -13.57 -41.01
CA TYR A 146 -7.65 -14.98 -41.17
C TYR A 146 -8.94 -15.17 -41.96
N GLY A 147 -9.95 -14.33 -41.75
CA GLY A 147 -11.19 -14.34 -42.52
C GLY A 147 -10.95 -14.07 -44.01
N GLU A 148 -10.17 -13.03 -44.32
CA GLU A 148 -9.84 -12.64 -45.70
C GLU A 148 -9.01 -13.73 -46.43
N ILE A 149 -8.03 -14.32 -45.75
CA ILE A 149 -7.25 -15.44 -46.32
C ILE A 149 -8.14 -16.63 -46.65
N GLN A 150 -9.14 -16.95 -45.81
CA GLN A 150 -10.07 -18.05 -46.08
C GLN A 150 -10.98 -17.74 -47.28
N ALA A 151 -11.49 -16.52 -47.39
CA ALA A 151 -12.28 -16.08 -48.53
C ALA A 151 -11.48 -16.17 -49.85
N LEU A 152 -10.25 -15.64 -49.85
CA LEU A 152 -9.34 -15.73 -51.01
C LEU A 152 -9.03 -17.18 -51.38
N ARG A 153 -8.82 -18.06 -50.40
CA ARG A 153 -8.60 -19.49 -50.65
C ARG A 153 -9.81 -20.16 -51.30
N GLN A 154 -11.02 -19.81 -50.87
CA GLN A 154 -12.26 -20.33 -51.46
C GLN A 154 -12.43 -19.85 -52.90
N GLU A 155 -12.18 -18.57 -53.17
CA GLU A 155 -12.26 -17.99 -54.52
C GLU A 155 -11.23 -18.62 -55.47
N VAL A 156 -9.98 -18.78 -55.04
CA VAL A 156 -8.94 -19.45 -55.83
C VAL A 156 -9.30 -20.92 -56.10
N ALA A 157 -9.94 -21.61 -55.16
CA ALA A 157 -10.41 -22.97 -55.36
C ALA A 157 -11.53 -23.04 -56.41
N ALA A 158 -12.50 -22.13 -56.33
CA ALA A 158 -13.59 -22.02 -57.31
C ALA A 158 -13.07 -21.72 -58.73
N LEU A 159 -12.16 -20.75 -58.86
CA LEU A 159 -11.55 -20.39 -60.15
C LEU A 159 -10.69 -21.52 -60.75
N ARG A 160 -10.06 -22.35 -59.89
CA ARG A 160 -9.32 -23.53 -60.36
C ARG A 160 -10.26 -24.59 -60.92
N ASP A 161 -11.37 -24.85 -60.25
CA ASP A 161 -12.37 -25.83 -60.67
C ASP A 161 -13.03 -25.43 -62.00
N GLU A 162 -13.22 -24.12 -62.22
CA GLU A 162 -13.75 -23.56 -63.47
C GLU A 162 -12.75 -23.66 -64.64
N ARG A 163 -11.43 -23.60 -64.36
CA ARG A 163 -10.37 -23.64 -65.37
C ARG A 163 -9.95 -25.05 -65.77
N ASP A 164 -9.99 -26.02 -64.85
CA ASP A 164 -9.73 -27.45 -65.09
C ASP A 164 -11.02 -28.26 -64.84
N PRO A 165 -12.06 -28.11 -65.69
CA PRO A 165 -13.25 -28.95 -65.57
C PRO A 165 -12.84 -30.41 -65.72
N PRO A 166 -13.40 -31.33 -64.91
CA PRO A 166 -13.00 -32.74 -64.93
C PRO A 166 -13.09 -33.30 -66.35
N SER A 167 -11.94 -33.64 -66.91
CA SER A 167 -11.83 -34.27 -68.22
C SER A 167 -12.27 -35.74 -68.13
N GLY A 168 -13.53 -36.00 -68.48
CA GLY A 168 -14.14 -37.34 -68.55
C GLY A 168 -15.32 -37.42 -67.58
N GLU A 169 -16.54 -37.72 -68.03
CA GLU A 169 -16.91 -38.97 -68.70
C GLU A 169 -17.67 -38.73 -70.03
N ARG A 170 -17.25 -39.44 -71.09
CA ARG A 170 -18.04 -39.72 -72.30
C ARG A 170 -18.51 -41.16 -72.24
#